data_AF-A0A934C9W2-F1
#
_entry.id   AF-A0A934C9W2-F1
#
_cell.length_a   1.000
_cell.length_b   1.000
_cell.length_c   1.000
_cell.angle_alpha   90.00
_cell.angle_beta   90.00
_cell.angle_gamma   90.00
#
_symmetry.space_group_name_H-M   'P 1'
#
loop_
_entity.id
_entity.type
_entity.pdbx_description
1 polymer ?
#
loop_
_entity_poly.entity_id
_entity_poly.type
_entity_poly.pdbx_seq_one_letter_code
_entity_poly.pdbx_strand_id
1 'polypeptide(L)'
;MTFKTRILTAALLLLAFSLLSACVTPPAAATPPPSPQIEYIVITATPPPATSTPDPCAAENIKAEVLKIHAYMREFDDASTLAANRPREELAASIADLQRIRRAAEDQATPSCLATLKLYQVSHMNTVINTLIAFMGGADQATVDQGIALARDQHDRYTLELARLLGATIEPAATIIAPSQTPNP
;
A
#
# COMPACT_ATOMS: atom_id res chain seq x y z
N MET A 1 -18.89 36.59 15.70
CA MET A 1 -17.69 37.37 15.29
C MET A 1 -16.42 36.52 15.47
N THR A 2 -16.27 35.42 14.73
CA THR A 2 -15.19 34.41 14.98
C THR A 2 -14.46 33.98 13.72
N PHE A 3 -14.86 34.49 12.55
CA PHE A 3 -14.33 34.09 11.24
C PHE A 3 -13.02 34.82 10.86
N LYS A 4 -12.80 36.02 11.39
CA LYS A 4 -11.70 36.90 10.99
C LYS A 4 -10.34 36.47 11.57
N THR A 5 -10.34 35.75 12.70
CA THR A 5 -9.10 35.35 13.41
C THR A 5 -8.44 34.11 12.80
N ARG A 6 -9.18 33.26 12.06
CA ARG A 6 -8.63 32.04 11.43
C ARG A 6 -7.91 32.32 10.11
N ILE A 7 -8.26 33.41 9.42
CA ILE A 7 -7.59 33.80 8.17
C ILE A 7 -6.21 34.40 8.44
N LEU A 8 -6.04 35.10 9.57
CA LEU A 8 -4.76 35.70 9.94
C LEU A 8 -3.69 34.66 10.33
N THR A 9 -4.10 33.52 10.90
CA THR A 9 -3.18 32.45 11.33
C THR A 9 -2.68 31.61 10.16
N ALA A 10 -3.50 31.41 9.12
CA ALA A 10 -3.08 30.71 7.89
C ALA A 10 -2.05 31.51 7.07
N ALA A 11 -2.17 32.85 7.04
CA ALA A 11 -1.23 33.72 6.33
C ALA A 11 0.15 33.80 7.00
N LEU A 12 0.23 33.69 8.33
CA LEU A 12 1.49 33.76 9.07
C LEU A 12 2.33 32.46 8.93
N LEU A 13 1.68 31.31 8.74
CA LEU A 13 2.35 30.01 8.60
C LEU A 13 2.96 29.79 7.21
N LEU A 14 2.36 30.39 6.16
CA LEU A 14 2.90 30.36 4.79
C LEU A 14 4.15 31.25 4.61
N LEU A 15 4.34 32.26 5.45
CA LEU A 15 5.50 33.17 5.40
C LEU A 15 6.74 32.62 6.13
N ALA A 16 6.58 31.56 6.94
CA ALA A 16 7.68 30.93 7.67
C ALA A 16 8.43 29.86 6.87
N PHE A 17 7.84 29.32 5.79
CA PHE A 17 8.46 28.25 4.99
C PHE A 17 9.37 28.76 3.86
N SER A 18 9.43 30.07 3.63
CA SER A 18 10.18 30.68 2.51
C SER A 18 11.66 30.98 2.80
N LEU A 19 12.20 30.65 3.98
CA LEU A 19 13.53 31.09 4.42
C LEU A 19 14.61 29.99 4.56
N LEU A 20 14.36 28.75 4.11
CA LEU A 20 15.31 27.64 4.24
C LEU A 20 16.10 27.29 2.96
N SER A 21 16.18 28.21 1.98
CA SER A 21 17.11 28.07 0.85
C SER A 21 18.52 28.47 1.28
N ALA A 22 19.17 27.62 2.08
CA ALA A 22 20.59 27.74 2.38
C ALA A 22 21.38 27.12 1.20
N CYS A 23 22.00 27.98 0.40
CA CYS A 23 22.99 27.61 -0.60
C CYS A 23 24.17 26.91 0.08
N VAL A 24 24.27 25.58 -0.08
CA VAL A 24 25.48 24.83 0.24
C VAL A 24 26.55 25.21 -0.77
N THR A 25 27.57 25.93 -0.30
CA THR A 25 28.78 26.26 -1.06
C THR A 25 29.68 25.03 -1.08
N PRO A 26 30.10 24.50 -2.25
CA PRO A 26 31.06 23.42 -2.30
C PRO A 26 32.44 23.91 -1.83
N PRO A 27 33.16 23.13 -1.01
CA PRO A 27 34.50 23.48 -0.54
C PRO A 27 35.49 23.51 -1.71
N ALA A 28 36.45 24.43 -1.62
CA ALA A 28 37.54 24.60 -2.55
C ALA A 28 38.33 23.29 -2.74
N ALA A 29 38.52 22.90 -3.99
CA ALA A 29 39.28 21.73 -4.38
C ALA A 29 40.76 21.90 -3.95
N ALA A 30 41.18 21.12 -2.96
CA ALA A 30 42.59 20.92 -2.65
C ALA A 30 43.24 20.09 -3.77
N THR A 31 44.42 20.52 -4.20
CA THR A 31 45.24 19.85 -5.21
C THR A 31 45.67 18.47 -4.68
N PRO A 32 45.46 17.37 -5.44
CA PRO A 32 45.85 16.05 -4.98
C PRO A 32 47.38 15.89 -4.96
N PRO A 33 47.97 15.25 -3.93
CA PRO A 33 49.38 14.88 -3.91
C PRO A 33 49.70 13.84 -5.00
N PRO A 34 50.96 13.75 -5.46
CA PRO A 34 51.36 12.77 -6.47
C PRO A 34 51.14 11.34 -5.96
N SER A 35 50.31 10.59 -6.68
CA SER A 35 50.01 9.18 -6.37
C SER A 35 51.27 8.31 -6.46
N PRO A 36 51.52 7.44 -5.45
CA PRO A 36 52.50 6.37 -5.59
C PRO A 36 52.04 5.39 -6.69
N GLN A 37 52.97 4.99 -7.55
CA GLN A 37 52.71 4.00 -8.59
C GLN A 37 52.54 2.62 -7.95
N ILE A 38 51.29 2.25 -7.68
CA ILE A 38 50.93 0.90 -7.27
C ILE A 38 50.83 0.05 -8.54
N GLU A 39 51.67 -0.96 -8.61
CA GLU A 39 51.64 -2.00 -9.64
C GLU A 39 50.39 -2.87 -9.40
N TYR A 40 49.35 -2.67 -10.22
CA TYR A 40 48.10 -3.41 -10.13
C TYR A 40 48.22 -4.74 -10.90
N ILE A 41 48.14 -5.84 -10.16
CA ILE A 41 47.95 -7.17 -10.73
C ILE A 41 46.54 -7.21 -11.32
N VAL A 42 46.44 -7.20 -12.66
CA VAL A 42 45.17 -7.37 -13.37
C VAL A 42 44.77 -8.84 -13.26
N ILE A 43 44.05 -9.19 -12.19
CA ILE A 43 43.38 -10.49 -12.11
C ILE A 43 42.24 -10.44 -13.12
N THR A 44 42.42 -11.09 -14.26
CA THR A 44 41.36 -11.29 -15.25
C THR A 44 40.35 -12.30 -14.67
N ALA A 45 39.41 -11.80 -13.86
CA ALA A 45 38.35 -12.63 -13.31
C ALA A 45 37.48 -13.16 -14.46
N THR A 46 37.44 -14.48 -14.62
CA THR A 46 36.50 -15.14 -15.51
C THR A 46 35.09 -14.78 -15.03
N PRO A 47 34.22 -14.19 -15.88
CA PRO A 47 32.88 -13.85 -15.47
C PRO A 47 32.14 -15.11 -14.99
N PRO A 48 31.41 -15.05 -13.87
CA PRO A 48 30.66 -16.18 -13.39
C PRO A 48 29.68 -16.63 -14.50
N PRO A 49 29.44 -17.94 -14.63
CA PRO A 49 28.46 -18.44 -15.60
C PRO A 49 27.12 -17.76 -15.36
N ALA A 50 26.52 -17.23 -16.42
CA ALA A 50 25.22 -16.58 -16.35
C ALA A 50 24.18 -17.59 -15.85
N THR A 51 23.76 -17.43 -14.60
CA THR A 51 22.63 -18.19 -14.06
C THR A 51 21.35 -17.55 -14.59
N SER A 52 20.57 -18.29 -15.37
CA SER A 52 19.25 -17.86 -15.82
C SER A 52 18.30 -17.82 -14.61
N THR A 53 18.25 -16.69 -13.91
CA THR A 53 17.20 -16.45 -12.91
C THR A 53 15.86 -16.54 -13.61
N PRO A 54 14.93 -17.42 -13.18
CA PRO A 54 13.60 -17.52 -13.77
C PRO A 54 12.89 -16.16 -13.71
N ASP A 55 12.24 -15.77 -14.81
CA ASP A 55 11.47 -14.54 -14.87
C ASP A 55 10.22 -14.67 -13.96
N PRO A 56 10.08 -13.86 -12.90
CA PRO A 56 8.92 -13.92 -12.00
C PRO A 56 7.62 -13.53 -12.70
N CYS A 57 7.68 -12.87 -13.86
CA CYS A 57 6.53 -12.45 -14.64
C CYS A 57 6.14 -13.45 -15.75
N ALA A 58 6.90 -14.54 -15.92
CA ALA A 58 6.54 -15.61 -16.83
C ALA A 58 5.26 -16.32 -16.34
N ALA A 59 4.44 -16.80 -17.28
CA ALA A 59 3.14 -17.40 -16.98
C ALA A 59 3.24 -18.61 -16.04
N GLU A 60 4.32 -19.37 -16.12
CA GLU A 60 4.64 -20.50 -15.25
C GLU A 60 4.96 -20.08 -13.80
N ASN A 61 5.44 -18.85 -13.58
CA ASN A 61 5.88 -18.36 -12.27
C ASN A 61 4.87 -17.40 -11.61
N ILE A 62 4.01 -16.75 -12.41
CA ILE A 62 3.12 -15.68 -11.92
C ILE A 62 2.20 -16.14 -10.78
N LYS A 63 1.70 -17.38 -10.83
CA LYS A 63 0.85 -17.95 -9.78
C LYS A 63 1.59 -18.01 -8.44
N ALA A 64 2.85 -18.43 -8.44
CA ALA A 64 3.63 -18.54 -7.22
C ALA A 64 3.90 -17.15 -6.62
N GLU A 65 4.19 -16.15 -7.45
CA GLU A 65 4.38 -14.77 -7.00
C GLU A 65 3.08 -14.13 -6.47
N VAL A 66 1.95 -14.37 -7.13
CA VAL A 66 0.62 -13.93 -6.68
C VAL A 66 0.29 -14.50 -5.30
N LEU A 67 0.59 -15.78 -5.04
CA LEU A 67 0.32 -16.41 -3.75
C LEU A 67 1.09 -15.77 -2.59
N LYS A 68 2.30 -15.25 -2.83
CA LYS A 68 3.08 -14.53 -1.81
C LYS A 68 2.37 -13.24 -1.39
N ILE A 69 1.85 -12.48 -2.36
CA ILE A 69 1.05 -11.27 -2.09
C ILE A 69 -0.24 -11.66 -1.38
N HIS A 70 -0.96 -12.66 -1.88
CA HIS A 70 -2.26 -13.07 -1.36
C HIS A 70 -2.20 -13.60 0.08
N ALA A 71 -1.08 -14.20 0.50
CA ALA A 71 -0.88 -14.65 1.88
C ALA A 71 -1.09 -13.51 2.90
N TYR A 72 -0.52 -12.33 2.66
CA TYR A 72 -0.71 -11.17 3.54
C TYR A 72 -2.13 -10.63 3.52
N MET A 73 -2.82 -10.73 2.37
CA MET A 73 -4.22 -10.32 2.30
C MET A 73 -5.09 -11.20 3.20
N ARG A 74 -4.89 -12.52 3.16
CA ARG A 74 -5.63 -13.46 4.02
C ARG A 74 -5.36 -13.20 5.51
N GLU A 75 -4.09 -13.04 5.89
CA GLU A 75 -3.73 -12.74 7.28
C GLU A 75 -4.39 -11.43 7.74
N PHE A 76 -4.41 -10.41 6.88
CA PHE A 76 -5.04 -9.13 7.16
C PHE A 76 -6.57 -9.23 7.26
N ASP A 77 -7.23 -9.95 6.36
CA ASP A 77 -8.68 -10.16 6.36
C ASP A 77 -9.13 -10.90 7.63
N ASP A 78 -8.39 -11.93 8.04
CA ASP A 78 -8.63 -12.68 9.28
C ASP A 78 -8.46 -11.75 10.51
N ALA A 79 -7.36 -11.01 10.58
CA ALA A 79 -7.10 -10.07 11.67
C ALA A 79 -8.13 -8.93 11.72
N SER A 80 -8.58 -8.42 10.57
CA SER A 80 -9.57 -7.35 10.48
C SER A 80 -10.97 -7.83 10.90
N THR A 81 -11.31 -9.07 10.58
CA THR A 81 -12.54 -9.73 11.05
C THR A 81 -12.52 -9.86 12.56
N LEU A 82 -11.39 -10.24 13.16
CA LEU A 82 -11.25 -10.27 14.61
C LEU A 82 -11.40 -8.87 15.21
N ALA A 83 -10.74 -7.86 14.63
CA ALA A 83 -10.82 -6.47 15.09
C ALA A 83 -12.26 -5.92 15.07
N ALA A 84 -13.03 -6.21 14.01
CA ALA A 84 -14.41 -5.75 13.86
C ALA A 84 -15.36 -6.28 14.96
N ASN A 85 -14.99 -7.37 15.63
CA ASN A 85 -15.76 -7.98 16.72
C ASN A 85 -15.26 -7.59 18.12
N ARG A 86 -14.26 -6.71 18.23
CA ARG A 86 -13.67 -6.27 19.51
C ARG A 86 -14.37 -5.02 20.06
N PRO A 87 -14.45 -4.87 21.39
CA PRO A 87 -14.87 -3.61 21.99
C PRO A 87 -13.83 -2.51 21.69
N ARG A 88 -14.27 -1.25 21.73
CA ARG A 88 -13.45 -0.09 21.31
C ARG A 88 -12.14 0.02 22.11
N GLU A 89 -12.17 -0.37 23.38
CA GLU A 89 -11.04 -0.30 24.31
C GLU A 89 -9.92 -1.29 23.95
N GLU A 90 -10.25 -2.38 23.24
CA GLU A 90 -9.28 -3.39 22.78
C GLU A 90 -8.74 -3.12 21.37
N LEU A 91 -9.35 -2.20 20.61
CA LEU A 91 -9.00 -1.95 19.20
C LEU A 91 -7.56 -1.45 19.01
N ALA A 92 -6.96 -0.78 20.00
CA ALA A 92 -5.59 -0.29 19.89
C ALA A 92 -4.60 -1.43 19.59
N ALA A 93 -4.76 -2.57 20.28
CA ALA A 93 -3.91 -3.74 20.07
C ALA A 93 -4.16 -4.38 18.70
N SER A 94 -5.42 -4.49 18.27
CA SER A 94 -5.78 -5.00 16.94
C SER A 94 -5.24 -4.12 15.81
N ILE A 95 -5.30 -2.80 15.94
CA ILE A 95 -4.74 -1.87 14.95
C ILE A 95 -3.23 -2.01 14.86
N ALA A 96 -2.53 -2.20 15.98
CA ALA A 96 -1.09 -2.40 15.97
C ALA A 96 -0.68 -3.67 15.19
N ASP A 97 -1.45 -4.75 15.33
CA ASP A 97 -1.22 -5.99 14.56
C ASP A 97 -1.57 -5.81 13.07
N LEU A 98 -2.69 -5.18 12.74
CA LEU A 98 -3.04 -4.84 11.36
C LEU A 98 -1.95 -3.98 10.68
N GLN A 99 -1.40 -3.00 11.39
CA GLN A 99 -0.29 -2.18 10.90
C GLN A 99 1.00 -2.99 10.71
N ARG A 100 1.27 -3.99 11.56
CA ARG A 100 2.41 -4.91 11.36
C ARG A 100 2.23 -5.69 10.06
N ILE A 101 1.05 -6.29 9.83
CA ILE A 101 0.74 -7.05 8.62
C ILE A 101 0.87 -6.16 7.38
N ARG A 102 0.30 -4.95 7.42
CA ARG A 102 0.40 -3.98 6.31
C ARG A 102 1.84 -3.64 5.98
N ARG A 103 2.69 -3.34 6.97
CA ARG A 103 4.11 -3.04 6.73
C ARG A 103 4.85 -4.24 6.13
N ALA A 104 4.62 -5.44 6.65
CA ALA A 104 5.19 -6.66 6.09
C ALA A 104 4.73 -6.89 4.64
N ALA A 105 3.47 -6.56 4.33
CA ALA A 105 3.00 -6.53 2.97
C ALA A 105 3.76 -5.45 2.16
N GLU A 106 3.79 -4.20 2.58
CA GLU A 106 4.50 -3.10 1.87
C GLU A 106 5.97 -3.45 1.55
N ASP A 107 6.67 -4.08 2.50
CA ASP A 107 8.09 -4.47 2.38
C ASP A 107 8.32 -5.73 1.51
N GLN A 108 7.27 -6.49 1.18
CA GLN A 108 7.36 -7.69 0.34
C GLN A 108 7.81 -7.32 -1.08
N ALA A 109 9.00 -7.80 -1.46
CA ALA A 109 9.51 -7.69 -2.82
C ALA A 109 8.46 -8.22 -3.81
N THR A 110 8.08 -7.35 -4.75
CA THR A 110 6.99 -7.58 -5.69
C THR A 110 7.49 -7.29 -7.11
N PRO A 111 7.39 -8.24 -8.05
CA PRO A 111 7.78 -7.99 -9.44
C PRO A 111 6.84 -6.96 -10.08
N SER A 112 7.34 -6.21 -11.06
CA SER A 112 6.61 -5.10 -11.69
C SER A 112 5.28 -5.53 -12.32
N CYS A 113 5.18 -6.77 -12.83
CA CYS A 113 3.94 -7.32 -13.36
C CYS A 113 2.81 -7.49 -12.32
N LEU A 114 3.13 -7.44 -11.02
CA LEU A 114 2.17 -7.54 -9.92
C LEU A 114 1.97 -6.21 -9.17
N ALA A 115 2.49 -5.10 -9.71
CA ALA A 115 2.41 -3.78 -9.06
C ALA A 115 0.96 -3.34 -8.81
N THR A 116 0.05 -3.60 -9.75
CA THR A 116 -1.37 -3.24 -9.60
C THR A 116 -2.06 -4.04 -8.49
N LEU A 117 -1.82 -5.37 -8.43
CA LEU A 117 -2.35 -6.21 -7.36
C LEU A 117 -1.87 -5.71 -5.98
N LYS A 118 -0.58 -5.37 -5.90
CA LYS A 118 0.02 -4.83 -4.68
C LYS A 118 -0.56 -3.49 -4.26
N LEU A 119 -0.77 -2.61 -5.23
CA LEU A 119 -1.38 -1.30 -5.01
C LEU A 119 -2.77 -1.44 -4.39
N TYR A 120 -3.64 -2.31 -4.94
CA TYR A 120 -4.98 -2.52 -4.40
C TYR A 120 -4.95 -3.17 -3.02
N GLN A 121 -4.07 -4.16 -2.80
CA GLN A 121 -3.86 -4.75 -1.48
C GLN A 121 -3.52 -3.70 -0.43
N VAL A 122 -2.47 -2.92 -0.64
CA VAL A 122 -1.97 -1.95 0.35
C VAL A 122 -2.97 -0.79 0.54
N SER A 123 -3.67 -0.39 -0.53
CA SER A 123 -4.71 0.63 -0.46
C SER A 123 -5.87 0.19 0.42
N HIS A 124 -6.37 -1.04 0.22
CA HIS A 124 -7.41 -1.64 1.08
C HIS A 124 -6.97 -1.68 2.54
N MET A 125 -5.77 -2.22 2.81
CA MET A 125 -5.25 -2.34 4.17
C MET A 125 -5.15 -0.97 4.88
N ASN A 126 -4.66 0.05 4.17
CA ASN A 126 -4.59 1.42 4.71
C ASN A 126 -5.98 1.98 5.01
N THR A 127 -6.96 1.81 4.12
CA THR A 127 -8.32 2.30 4.35
C THR A 127 -8.97 1.63 5.56
N VAL A 128 -8.83 0.32 5.72
CA VAL A 128 -9.35 -0.40 6.90
C VAL A 128 -8.72 0.14 8.19
N ILE A 129 -7.39 0.25 8.25
CA ILE A 129 -6.67 0.79 9.42
C ILE A 129 -7.12 2.22 9.73
N ASN A 130 -7.19 3.09 8.73
CA ASN A 130 -7.60 4.49 8.91
C ASN A 130 -9.05 4.60 9.37
N THR A 131 -9.94 3.74 8.87
CA THR A 131 -11.34 3.68 9.28
C THR A 131 -11.47 3.26 10.75
N LEU A 132 -10.71 2.26 11.19
CA LEU A 132 -10.67 1.84 12.60
C LEU A 132 -10.11 2.93 13.51
N ILE A 133 -9.05 3.63 13.08
CA ILE A 133 -8.48 4.77 13.82
C ILE A 133 -9.52 5.90 13.94
N ALA A 134 -10.23 6.23 12.85
CA ALA A 134 -11.28 7.24 12.85
C ALA A 134 -12.42 6.86 13.80
N PHE A 135 -12.88 5.60 13.76
CA PHE A 135 -13.88 5.09 14.68
C PHE A 135 -13.45 5.19 16.15
N MET A 136 -12.21 4.79 16.47
CA MET A 136 -11.64 4.96 17.82
C MET A 136 -11.57 6.43 18.24
N GLY A 137 -11.23 7.32 17.31
CA GLY A 137 -11.20 8.76 17.50
C GLY A 137 -12.57 9.42 17.66
N GLY A 138 -13.67 8.66 17.56
CA GLY A 138 -15.03 9.18 17.70
C GLY A 138 -15.53 9.91 16.46
N ALA A 139 -15.01 9.57 15.27
CA ALA A 139 -15.59 10.03 14.01
C ALA A 139 -17.09 9.69 13.95
N ASP A 140 -17.85 10.51 13.23
CA ASP A 140 -19.28 10.29 13.02
C ASP A 140 -19.53 9.06 12.13
N GLN A 141 -20.75 8.54 12.20
CA GLN A 141 -21.14 7.33 11.48
C GLN A 141 -20.95 7.46 9.96
N ALA A 142 -21.24 8.63 9.38
CA ALA A 142 -21.12 8.80 7.93
C ALA A 142 -19.66 8.72 7.47
N THR A 143 -18.73 9.25 8.25
CA THR A 143 -17.28 9.10 8.00
C THR A 143 -16.85 7.63 8.06
N VAL A 144 -17.33 6.88 9.07
CA VAL A 144 -17.01 5.45 9.20
C VAL A 144 -17.61 4.64 8.05
N ASP A 145 -18.86 4.89 7.69
CA ASP A 145 -19.55 4.22 6.58
C ASP A 145 -18.86 4.47 5.24
N GLN A 146 -18.39 5.71 5.01
CA GLN A 146 -17.60 6.05 3.83
C GLN A 146 -16.29 5.25 3.79
N GLY A 147 -15.59 5.14 4.92
CA GLY A 147 -14.37 4.34 5.04
C GLY A 147 -14.61 2.86 4.73
N ILE A 148 -15.70 2.29 5.24
CA ILE A 148 -16.12 0.90 4.97
C ILE A 148 -16.44 0.72 3.48
N ALA A 149 -17.20 1.63 2.88
CA ALA A 149 -17.55 1.56 1.46
C ALA A 149 -16.32 1.60 0.56
N LEU A 150 -15.38 2.50 0.86
CA LEU A 150 -14.11 2.61 0.13
C LEU A 150 -13.24 1.35 0.30
N ALA A 151 -13.15 0.81 1.51
CA ALA A 151 -12.40 -0.42 1.76
C ALA A 151 -12.96 -1.61 0.95
N ARG A 152 -14.30 -1.72 0.83
CA ARG A 152 -14.97 -2.74 0.00
C ARG A 152 -14.63 -2.58 -1.48
N ASP A 153 -14.77 -1.37 -2.03
CA ASP A 153 -14.41 -1.10 -3.44
C ASP A 153 -12.95 -1.48 -3.74
N GLN A 154 -12.02 -1.18 -2.82
CA GLN A 154 -10.62 -1.53 -2.98
C GLN A 154 -10.37 -3.05 -2.89
N HIS A 155 -11.10 -3.76 -2.02
CA HIS A 155 -11.04 -5.23 -1.93
C HIS A 155 -11.59 -5.89 -3.21
N ASP A 156 -12.69 -5.35 -3.75
CA ASP A 156 -13.28 -5.82 -5.00
C ASP A 156 -12.29 -5.66 -6.16
N ARG A 157 -11.62 -4.50 -6.27
CA ARG A 157 -10.56 -4.28 -7.28
C ARG A 157 -9.39 -5.24 -7.11
N TYR A 158 -8.97 -5.49 -5.88
CA TYR A 158 -7.94 -6.49 -5.60
C TYR A 158 -8.37 -7.89 -6.07
N THR A 159 -9.61 -8.29 -5.78
CA THR A 159 -10.16 -9.59 -6.16
C THR A 159 -10.29 -9.75 -7.68
N LEU A 160 -10.72 -8.70 -8.38
CA LEU A 160 -10.77 -8.67 -9.85
C LEU A 160 -9.37 -8.82 -10.47
N GLU A 161 -8.38 -8.10 -9.95
CA GLU A 161 -7.00 -8.20 -10.43
C GLU A 161 -6.39 -9.57 -10.13
N LEU A 162 -6.69 -10.14 -8.96
CA LEU A 162 -6.30 -11.50 -8.60
C LEU A 162 -6.87 -12.52 -9.58
N ALA A 163 -8.15 -12.43 -9.90
CA ALA A 163 -8.80 -13.33 -10.88
C ALA A 163 -8.19 -13.18 -12.28
N ARG A 164 -7.96 -11.94 -12.73
CA ARG A 164 -7.31 -11.64 -14.01
C ARG A 164 -5.92 -12.29 -14.10
N LEU A 165 -5.11 -12.17 -13.06
CA LEU A 165 -3.75 -12.72 -13.00
C LEU A 165 -3.73 -14.25 -12.95
N LEU A 166 -4.74 -14.86 -12.34
CA LEU A 166 -4.88 -16.32 -12.26
C LEU A 166 -5.56 -16.93 -13.48
N GLY A 167 -5.93 -16.11 -14.48
CA GLY A 167 -6.64 -16.57 -15.67
C GLY A 167 -8.05 -17.10 -15.37
N ALA A 168 -8.62 -16.73 -14.23
CA ALA A 168 -9.99 -17.07 -13.89
C ALA A 168 -10.93 -16.10 -14.61
N THR A 169 -11.69 -16.61 -15.58
CA THR A 169 -12.80 -15.86 -16.19
C THR A 169 -13.91 -15.72 -15.14
N ILE A 170 -14.13 -14.50 -14.65
CA ILE A 170 -15.31 -14.21 -13.83
C ILE A 170 -16.49 -14.10 -14.79
N GLU A 171 -17.33 -15.13 -14.82
CA GLU A 171 -18.65 -15.04 -15.44
C GLU A 171 -19.50 -14.07 -14.60
N PRO A 172 -20.03 -12.96 -15.17
CA PRO A 172 -20.91 -12.07 -14.44
C PRO A 172 -22.12 -12.85 -13.94
N ALA A 173 -22.42 -12.78 -12.65
CA ALA A 173 -23.63 -13.39 -12.11
C ALA A 173 -24.83 -12.89 -12.91
N ALA A 174 -25.54 -13.79 -13.58
CA ALA A 174 -26.71 -13.46 -14.37
C ALA A 174 -27.70 -12.68 -13.48
N THR A 175 -28.09 -11.49 -13.93
CA THR A 175 -29.10 -10.68 -13.26
C THR A 175 -30.39 -11.49 -13.23
N ILE A 176 -30.69 -12.12 -12.09
CA ILE A 176 -32.00 -12.73 -11.86
C ILE A 176 -32.99 -11.57 -11.83
N ILE A 177 -33.74 -11.39 -12.92
CA ILE A 177 -34.90 -10.49 -12.94
C ILE A 177 -35.88 -11.08 -11.92
N ALA A 178 -35.96 -10.46 -10.74
CA ALA A 178 -36.93 -10.84 -9.73
C ALA A 178 -38.34 -10.68 -10.33
N PRO A 179 -39.22 -11.69 -10.26
CA PRO A 179 -40.57 -11.57 -10.76
C PRO A 179 -41.31 -10.46 -10.00
N SER A 180 -41.90 -9.54 -10.77
CA SER A 180 -42.75 -8.45 -10.29
C SER A 180 -43.82 -9.00 -9.35
N GLN A 181 -43.81 -8.57 -8.08
CA GLN A 181 -44.87 -8.91 -7.15
C GLN A 181 -46.16 -8.26 -7.64
N THR A 182 -47.14 -9.11 -7.96
CA THR A 182 -48.49 -8.72 -8.33
C THR A 182 -49.13 -8.01 -7.14
N PRO A 183 -49.69 -6.79 -7.30
CA PRO A 183 -50.40 -6.12 -6.21
C PRO A 183 -51.60 -6.95 -5.78
N ASN A 184 -51.75 -7.17 -4.47
CA ASN A 184 -52.93 -7.81 -3.90
C ASN A 184 -54.11 -6.82 -3.90
N PRO A 185 -55.36 -7.29 -4.15
CA PRO A 185 -56.54 -6.43 -4.32
C PRO A 185 -57.03 -5.78 -3.02
#